data_AF-A0A7C7VX65-F1
#
_entry.id   AF-A0A7C7VX65-F1
#
_cell.length_a   1.000
_cell.length_b   1.000
_cell.length_c   1.000
_cell.angle_alpha   90.00
_cell.angle_beta   90.00
_cell.angle_gamma   90.00
#
_symmetry.space_group_name_H-M   'P 1'
#
loop_
_entity.id
_entity.type
_entity.pdbx_description
1 polymer ?
#
loop_
_entity_poly.entity_id
_entity_poly.type
_entity_poly.pdbx_seq_one_letter_code
_entity_poly.pdbx_strand_id
1 'polypeptide(L)' 'MNILIYAFLAIGAAFNGLGAVALIRLPDVYTRIHGATKCTTFGSIFFILAVVIYGFAHGGGEGGTLAV' A
#
# COMPACT_ATOMS: atom_id res chain seq x y z
N MET A 1 16.77 5.95 -3.98
CA MET A 1 15.81 4.85 -3.77
C MET A 1 14.88 5.09 -2.58
N ASN A 2 15.40 5.56 -1.45
CA ASN A 2 14.62 5.76 -0.22
C ASN A 2 13.43 6.74 -0.38
N ILE A 3 13.60 7.83 -1.12
CA ILE A 3 12.50 8.80 -1.37
C ILE A 3 11.31 8.15 -2.09
N LEU A 4 11.59 7.20 -3.00
CA LEU A 4 10.57 6.49 -3.76
C LEU A 4 9.81 5.54 -2.83
N ILE A 5 10.52 4.81 -1.97
CA ILE A 5 9.93 3.90 -0.98
C ILE A 5 9.00 4.67 -0.03
N TYR A 6 9.46 5.82 0.50
CA TYR A 6 8.62 6.67 1.36
C TYR A 6 7.41 7.24 0.63
N ALA A 7 7.54 7.63 -0.65
CA ALA A 7 6.42 8.12 -1.43
C ALA A 7 5.34 7.02 -1.63
N PHE A 8 5.74 5.80 -2.02
CA PHE A 8 4.81 4.68 -2.16
C PHE A 8 4.15 4.28 -0.83
N LEU A 9 4.91 4.30 0.27
CA LEU A 9 4.38 4.03 1.61
C LEU A 9 3.36 5.10 2.04
N ALA A 10 3.67 6.39 1.81
CA ALA A 10 2.77 7.48 2.16
C ALA A 10 1.47 7.44 1.35
N ILE A 11 1.55 7.14 0.04
CA ILE A 11 0.39 6.96 -0.83
C ILE A 11 -0.46 5.78 -0.37
N GLY A 12 0.16 4.61 -0.10
CA GLY A 12 -0.54 3.43 0.42
C GLY A 12 -1.25 3.69 1.75
N ALA A 13 -0.60 4.41 2.66
CA ALA A 13 -1.18 4.81 3.94
C ALA A 13 -2.35 5.79 3.78
N ALA A 14 -2.24 6.76 2.87
CA ALA A 14 -3.32 7.70 2.57
C ALA A 14 -4.56 6.97 2.02
N PHE A 15 -4.38 6.02 1.09
CA PHE A 15 -5.49 5.21 0.57
C PHE A 15 -6.13 4.31 1.61
N ASN A 16 -5.34 3.72 2.52
CA ASN A 16 -5.88 2.94 3.63
C ASN A 16 -6.68 3.83 4.61
N GLY A 17 -6.16 5.03 4.90
CA GLY A 17 -6.88 6.06 5.67
C GLY A 17 -8.20 6.48 5.03
N LEU A 18 -8.24 6.67 3.71
CA LEU A 18 -9.48 6.92 2.96
C LEU A 18 -10.47 5.74 3.06
N GLY A 19 -9.97 4.50 3.08
CA GLY A 19 -10.79 3.30 3.33
C GLY A 19 -11.45 3.31 4.71
N ALA A 20 -10.71 3.68 5.75
CA ALA A 20 -11.26 3.86 7.10
C ALA A 20 -12.30 4.98 7.16
N VAL A 21 -12.07 6.11 6.47
CA VAL A 21 -13.03 7.22 6.38
C VAL A 21 -14.29 6.81 5.62
N ALA A 22 -14.17 6.02 4.55
CA ALA A 22 -15.31 5.51 3.79
C ALA A 22 -16.25 4.65 4.66
N LEU A 23 -15.69 3.87 5.59
CA LEU A 23 -16.48 3.06 6.53
C LEU A 23 -17.27 3.91 7.54
N ILE A 24 -16.73 5.06 7.96
CA ILE A 24 -17.37 5.90 8.99
C ILE A 24 -18.39 6.86 8.35
N ARG A 25 -18.13 7.34 7.13
CA ARG A 25 -18.91 8.42 6.51
C ARG A 25 -20.11 7.94 5.68
N LEU A 26 -20.05 6.72 5.13
CA LEU A 26 -21.10 6.25 4.23
C LEU A 26 -22.28 5.65 5.01
N PRO A 27 -23.52 6.07 4.73
CA PRO A 27 -24.69 5.72 5.54
C PRO A 27 -25.13 4.25 5.37
N ASP A 28 -24.91 3.66 4.19
CA ASP A 28 -25.39 2.32 3.85
C ASP A 28 -24.26 1.26 3.85
N VAL A 29 -24.60 0.02 4.16
CA VAL A 29 -23.64 -1.09 4.30
C VAL A 29 -22.99 -1.43 2.95
N TYR A 30 -23.75 -1.41 1.86
CA TYR A 30 -23.21 -1.73 0.52
C TYR A 30 -22.28 -0.63 0.02
N THR A 31 -22.64 0.64 0.26
CA THR A 31 -21.75 1.77 -0.09
C THR A 31 -20.48 1.78 0.75
N ARG A 32 -20.57 1.44 2.04
CA ARG A 32 -19.38 1.27 2.93
C ARG A 32 -18.42 0.22 2.42
N ILE A 33 -18.90 -1.01 2.15
CA ILE A 33 -18.05 -2.11 1.70
C ILE A 33 -17.47 -1.81 0.31
N HIS A 34 -18.26 -1.24 -0.59
CA HIS A 34 -17.82 -0.89 -1.93
C HIS A 34 -16.72 0.18 -1.94
N GLY A 35 -16.82 1.20 -1.08
CA GLY A 35 -15.78 2.22 -0.91
C GLY A 35 -14.53 1.66 -0.24
N ALA A 36 -14.70 0.94 0.87
CA ALA A 36 -13.59 0.43 1.68
C ALA A 36 -12.73 -0.60 0.93
N THR A 37 -13.35 -1.54 0.23
CA THR A 37 -12.64 -2.60 -0.51
C THR A 37 -11.78 -2.02 -1.64
N LYS A 38 -12.30 -1.06 -2.41
CA LYS A 38 -11.53 -0.36 -3.44
C LYS A 38 -10.30 0.34 -2.86
N CYS A 39 -10.49 1.13 -1.81
CA CYS A 39 -9.42 1.90 -1.18
C CYS A 39 -8.34 0.98 -0.57
N THR A 40 -8.75 -0.09 0.13
CA THR A 40 -7.82 -1.06 0.71
C THR A 40 -7.06 -1.84 -0.35
N THR A 41 -7.70 -2.33 -1.41
CA THR A 41 -7.01 -3.09 -2.47
C THR A 41 -5.97 -2.22 -3.16
N PHE A 42 -6.30 -0.98 -3.51
CA PHE A 42 -5.33 -0.04 -4.08
C PHE A 42 -4.19 0.26 -3.09
N GLY A 43 -4.50 0.54 -1.82
CA GLY A 43 -3.49 0.81 -0.79
C GLY A 43 -2.49 -0.34 -0.61
N SER A 44 -2.97 -1.58 -0.57
CA SER A 44 -2.13 -2.77 -0.48
C SER A 44 -1.21 -2.96 -1.69
N ILE A 45 -1.67 -2.65 -2.91
CA ILE A 45 -0.83 -2.70 -4.12
C ILE A 45 0.35 -1.74 -3.99
N PHE A 46 0.12 -0.51 -3.54
CA PHE A 46 1.20 0.48 -3.33
C PHE A 46 2.18 0.04 -2.24
N PHE A 47 1.71 -0.61 -1.17
CA PHE A 47 2.61 -1.17 -0.15
C PHE A 47 3.46 -2.31 -0.67
N ILE A 48 2.89 -3.25 -1.44
CA ILE A 48 3.65 -4.35 -2.03
C ILE A 48 4.73 -3.80 -2.97
N LEU A 49 4.40 -2.80 -3.79
CA LEU A 49 5.39 -2.13 -4.65
C LEU A 49 6.52 -1.47 -3.84
N ALA A 50 6.21 -0.83 -2.72
CA ALA A 50 7.24 -0.25 -1.83
C ALA A 50 8.20 -1.33 -1.29
N VAL A 51 7.67 -2.49 -0.90
CA VAL A 51 8.46 -3.64 -0.41
C VAL A 51 9.34 -4.23 -1.52
N VAL A 52 8.80 -4.40 -2.72
CA VAL A 52 9.57 -4.87 -3.89
C VAL A 52 10.73 -3.91 -4.18
N ILE A 53 10.47 -2.60 -4.23
CA ILE A 53 11.51 -1.60 -4.47
C ILE A 53 12.56 -1.62 -3.36
N TYR A 54 12.16 -1.76 -2.09
CA TYR A 54 13.09 -1.89 -0.96
C TYR A 54 13.97 -3.15 -1.09
N GLY A 55 13.38 -4.27 -1.49
CA GLY A 55 14.09 -5.52 -1.75
C GLY A 55 15.10 -5.39 -2.89
N PHE A 56 14.73 -4.75 -4.00
CA PHE A 56 15.68 -4.45 -5.09
C PHE A 56 16.78 -3.47 -4.67
N ALA A 57 16.47 -2.52 -3.79
CA ALA A 57 17.41 -1.50 -3.32
C ALA A 57 18.50 -2.05 -2.40
N HIS A 58 18.14 -2.96 -1.50
CA HIS A 58 19.04 -3.50 -0.47
C HIS A 58 19.52 -4.93 -0.77
N GLY A 59 18.81 -5.68 -1.62
CA GLY A 59 19.13 -7.07 -1.97
C GLY A 59 20.25 -7.24 -3.00
N GLY A 60 20.79 -6.16 -3.56
CA GLY A 60 21.83 -6.22 -4.59
C GLY A 60 23.28 -6.18 -4.10
N GLY A 61 23.53 -6.05 -2.79
CA GLY A 61 24.87 -5.73 -2.27
C GLY A 61 25.64 -6.89 -1.64
N GLU A 62 25.03 -7.65 -0.71
CA GLU A 62 25.85 -8.44 0.24
C GLU A 62 25.30 -9.83 0.60
N GLY A 63 24.27 -10.33 -0.09
CA GLY A 63 23.84 -11.70 0.13
C GLY A 63 22.72 -12.07 -0.81
N GLY A 64 22.96 -13.08 -1.66
CA GLY A 64 22.05 -13.59 -2.69
C GLY A 64 20.67 -13.96 -2.18
N THR A 65 19.85 -12.95 -1.91
CA THR A 65 18.43 -13.03 -1.57
C THR A 65 17.61 -12.65 -2.81
N LEU A 66 18.12 -13.04 -3.99
CA LEU A 66 17.28 -13.66 -5.00
C LEU A 66 16.85 -15.02 -4.42
N ALA A 67 15.87 -15.00 -3.53
CA ALA A 67 15.13 -16.17 -3.10
C ALA A 67 13.63 -15.87 -3.27
N VAL A 68 13.30 -15.49 -4.51
CA VAL A 68 12.36 -16.30 -5.26
C VAL A 68 13.21 -17.29 -6.05
#